data_AF-A0A952P5V7-F1
#
_entry.id   AF-A0A952P5V7-F1
#
_cell.length_a   1.000
_cell.length_b   1.000
_cell.length_c   1.000
_cell.angle_alpha   90.00
_cell.angle_beta   90.00
_cell.angle_gamma   90.00
#
_symmetry.space_group_name_H-M   'P 1'
#
loop_
_entity.id
_entity.type
_entity.pdbx_description
1 polymer ?
#
loop_
_entity_poly.entity_id
_entity_poly.type
_entity_poly.pdbx_seq_one_letter_code
_entity_poly.pdbx_strand_id
1 'polypeptide(L)'
;MYSKIIFLLTAFLAMNILTFADAKKAEDLIEKSIKATGGKEKFENIKTFSLTADMNVPSQNMDINIDFWLKKPNKMRLVQNIASMGMTVEAGTDGDKYWAIQPGSTTKTALPDMAVAQVKGQLDGLKTILDSPLMNYKEKNYKISYSGLEDIDEKKCNVVKIVDEENNETDFYFDAITNLIYCSKSKVNANGEDFIVEMKINEYQKVDGLFIPKRIEIAQNSEVQTKIAISEVKFNPEINDSDFKAE
;
A
#
# COMPACT_ATOMS: atom_id res chain seq x y z
N MET A 1 -10.31 39.45 35.99
CA MET A 1 -10.58 37.99 35.89
C MET A 1 -11.27 37.62 34.57
N TYR A 2 -12.32 38.35 34.14
CA TYR A 2 -13.02 38.12 32.86
C TYR A 2 -12.17 38.24 31.58
N SER A 3 -11.22 39.20 31.50
CA SER A 3 -10.33 39.34 30.34
C SER A 3 -9.38 38.14 30.14
N LYS A 4 -8.91 37.50 31.22
CA LYS A 4 -8.07 36.28 31.12
C LYS A 4 -8.87 35.05 30.71
N ILE A 5 -10.14 34.95 31.12
CA ILE A 5 -11.06 33.87 30.74
C ILE A 5 -11.47 34.00 29.27
N ILE A 6 -11.74 35.22 28.79
CA ILE A 6 -12.02 35.49 27.36
C ILE A 6 -10.80 35.16 26.51
N PHE A 7 -9.58 35.52 26.94
CA PHE A 7 -8.34 35.23 26.21
C PHE A 7 -8.04 33.71 26.14
N LEU A 8 -8.31 32.96 27.21
CA LEU A 8 -8.20 31.49 27.26
C LEU A 8 -9.26 30.79 26.37
N LEU A 9 -10.50 31.28 26.34
CA LEU A 9 -11.57 30.78 25.47
C LEU A 9 -11.27 31.07 23.99
N THR A 10 -10.74 32.25 23.65
CA THR A 10 -10.34 32.56 22.28
C THR A 10 -9.11 31.77 21.82
N ALA A 11 -8.15 31.49 22.72
CA ALA A 11 -7.00 30.65 22.41
C ALA A 11 -7.41 29.18 22.20
N PHE A 12 -8.33 28.66 23.01
CA PHE A 12 -8.87 27.32 22.84
C PHE A 12 -9.68 27.18 21.53
N LEU A 13 -10.49 28.19 21.18
CA LEU A 13 -11.24 28.20 19.93
C LEU A 13 -10.30 28.31 18.70
N ALA A 14 -9.26 29.14 18.76
CA ALA A 14 -8.28 29.28 17.68
C ALA A 14 -7.44 28.01 17.46
N MET A 15 -7.08 27.31 18.54
CA MET A 15 -6.31 26.07 18.47
C MET A 15 -7.14 24.90 17.91
N ASN A 16 -8.46 24.86 18.16
CA ASN A 16 -9.36 23.90 17.51
C ASN A 16 -9.62 24.24 16.03
N ILE A 17 -9.72 25.51 15.65
CA ILE A 17 -9.94 25.89 14.23
C ILE A 17 -8.77 25.47 13.34
N LEU A 18 -7.52 25.56 13.83
CA LEU A 18 -6.33 25.21 13.07
C LEU A 18 -6.29 23.71 12.73
N THR A 19 -6.63 22.84 13.69
CA THR A 19 -6.63 21.38 13.49
C THR A 19 -7.74 20.92 12.53
N PHE A 20 -8.91 21.58 12.56
CA PHE A 20 -9.99 21.30 11.60
C PHE A 20 -9.63 21.70 10.16
N ALA A 21 -8.90 22.81 9.97
CA ALA A 21 -8.46 23.25 8.65
C ALA A 21 -7.43 22.29 8.04
N ASP A 22 -6.50 21.78 8.85
CA ASP A 22 -5.47 20.83 8.42
C ASP A 22 -6.08 19.48 8.04
N ALA A 23 -7.03 18.97 8.83
CA ALA A 23 -7.76 17.74 8.52
C ALA A 23 -8.51 17.87 7.18
N LYS A 24 -9.28 18.96 6.99
CA LYS A 24 -10.01 19.19 5.74
C LYS A 24 -9.10 19.30 4.51
N LYS A 25 -7.95 19.96 4.67
CA LYS A 25 -6.97 20.08 3.58
C LYS A 25 -6.34 18.73 3.23
N ALA A 26 -6.04 17.92 4.24
CA ALA A 26 -5.52 16.57 4.02
C ALA A 26 -6.55 15.66 3.32
N GLU A 27 -7.82 15.72 3.71
CA GLU A 27 -8.90 15.00 3.02
C GLU A 27 -9.02 15.41 1.55
N ASP A 28 -8.96 16.72 1.25
CA ASP A 28 -8.97 17.21 -0.14
C ASP A 28 -7.78 16.69 -0.96
N LEU A 29 -6.59 16.60 -0.36
CA LEU A 29 -5.41 16.03 -1.01
C LEU A 29 -5.57 14.52 -1.29
N ILE A 30 -6.10 13.76 -0.33
CA ILE A 30 -6.39 12.33 -0.51
C ILE A 30 -7.41 12.15 -1.64
N GLU A 31 -8.52 12.92 -1.64
CA GLU A 31 -9.53 12.86 -2.70
C GLU A 31 -8.98 13.23 -4.08
N LYS A 32 -8.11 14.26 -4.15
CA LYS A 32 -7.41 14.63 -5.39
C LYS A 32 -6.51 13.50 -5.88
N SER A 33 -5.82 12.82 -4.97
CA SER A 33 -4.98 11.67 -5.33
C SER A 33 -5.81 10.52 -5.87
N ILE A 34 -6.92 10.16 -5.22
CA ILE A 34 -7.87 9.14 -5.69
C ILE A 34 -8.40 9.49 -7.09
N LYS A 35 -8.71 10.77 -7.35
CA LYS A 35 -9.13 11.23 -8.68
C LYS A 35 -7.98 11.12 -9.70
N ALA A 36 -6.77 11.50 -9.30
CA ALA A 36 -5.57 11.43 -10.15
C ALA A 36 -5.20 9.99 -10.53
N THR A 37 -5.43 9.00 -9.66
CA THR A 37 -5.21 7.59 -9.98
C THR A 37 -6.28 6.99 -10.91
N GLY A 38 -7.37 7.72 -11.16
CA GLY A 38 -8.43 7.33 -12.09
C GLY A 38 -9.83 7.23 -11.47
N GLY A 39 -9.95 7.47 -10.16
CA GLY A 39 -11.22 7.58 -9.43
C GLY A 39 -11.71 6.26 -8.80
N LYS A 40 -12.33 6.37 -7.63
CA LYS A 40 -12.81 5.24 -6.82
C LYS A 40 -13.71 4.27 -7.60
N GLU A 41 -14.64 4.79 -8.39
CA GLU A 41 -15.62 4.00 -9.15
C GLU A 41 -14.96 3.01 -10.12
N LYS A 42 -13.86 3.41 -10.78
CA LYS A 42 -13.14 2.50 -11.69
C LYS A 42 -12.48 1.35 -10.93
N PHE A 43 -11.90 1.61 -9.76
CA PHE A 43 -11.30 0.58 -8.89
C PHE A 43 -12.35 -0.35 -8.28
N GLU A 44 -13.53 0.18 -7.92
CA GLU A 44 -14.65 -0.60 -7.39
C GLU A 44 -15.22 -1.57 -8.43
N ASN A 45 -15.23 -1.19 -9.71
CA ASN A 45 -15.72 -2.02 -10.81
C ASN A 45 -14.76 -3.15 -11.23
N ILE A 46 -13.53 -3.18 -10.71
CA ILE A 46 -12.57 -4.25 -10.98
C ILE A 46 -12.92 -5.47 -10.13
N LYS A 47 -13.29 -6.57 -10.79
CA LYS A 47 -13.67 -7.85 -10.16
C LYS A 47 -12.52 -8.83 -10.13
N THR A 48 -11.71 -8.86 -11.18
CA THR A 48 -10.50 -9.66 -11.27
C THR A 48 -9.32 -8.78 -11.65
N PHE A 49 -8.14 -9.16 -11.18
CA PHE A 49 -6.91 -8.40 -11.36
C PHE A 49 -5.74 -9.37 -11.46
N SER A 50 -4.81 -9.11 -12.36
CA SER A 50 -3.52 -9.78 -12.35
C SER A 50 -2.39 -8.80 -12.59
N LEU A 51 -1.23 -9.10 -12.00
CA LEU A 51 0.01 -8.39 -12.28
C LEU A 51 1.17 -9.35 -12.41
N THR A 52 2.16 -8.95 -13.21
CA THR A 52 3.49 -9.54 -13.24
C THR A 52 4.50 -8.46 -12.83
N ALA A 53 5.45 -8.81 -11.97
CA ALA A 53 6.46 -7.90 -11.48
C ALA A 53 7.81 -8.58 -11.24
N ASP A 54 8.89 -7.83 -11.39
CA ASP A 54 10.23 -8.23 -10.99
C ASP A 54 10.59 -7.52 -9.69
N MET A 55 10.99 -8.30 -8.69
CA MET A 55 11.45 -7.79 -7.39
C MET A 55 12.93 -8.15 -7.22
N ASN A 56 13.74 -7.14 -6.90
CA ASN A 56 15.15 -7.29 -6.59
C ASN A 56 15.39 -6.92 -5.12
N VAL A 57 16.11 -7.78 -4.40
CA VAL A 57 16.56 -7.57 -3.01
C VAL A 57 18.09 -7.56 -3.01
N PRO A 58 18.74 -6.38 -3.16
CA PRO A 58 20.18 -6.28 -3.38
C PRO A 58 21.03 -6.93 -2.30
N SER A 59 20.65 -6.77 -1.02
CA SER A 59 21.39 -7.30 0.13
C SER A 59 21.51 -8.82 0.14
N GLN A 60 20.58 -9.52 -0.51
CA GLN A 60 20.56 -10.98 -0.63
C GLN A 60 20.96 -11.46 -2.03
N ASN A 61 21.31 -10.55 -2.95
CA ASN A 61 21.52 -10.85 -4.37
C ASN A 61 20.40 -11.71 -4.95
N MET A 62 19.15 -11.34 -4.65
CA MET A 62 17.96 -12.12 -4.95
C MET A 62 17.08 -11.39 -5.96
N ASP A 63 16.76 -12.08 -7.05
CA ASP A 63 15.79 -11.65 -8.06
C ASP A 63 14.59 -12.61 -8.02
N ILE A 64 13.40 -12.02 -7.92
CA ILE A 64 12.13 -12.72 -7.76
C ILE A 64 11.17 -12.24 -8.84
N ASN A 65 10.74 -13.13 -9.72
CA ASN A 65 9.61 -12.85 -10.61
C ASN A 65 8.31 -13.19 -9.87
N ILE A 66 7.36 -12.27 -9.89
CA ILE A 66 6.10 -12.33 -9.16
C ILE A 66 4.98 -12.35 -10.18
N ASP A 67 4.12 -13.37 -10.11
CA ASP A 67 2.80 -13.34 -10.71
C ASP A 67 1.75 -13.37 -9.62
N PHE A 68 0.81 -12.44 -9.69
CA PHE A 68 -0.25 -12.32 -8.70
C PHE A 68 -1.61 -12.19 -9.37
N TRP A 69 -2.59 -12.89 -8.80
CA TRP A 69 -3.97 -12.88 -9.22
C TRP A 69 -4.86 -12.59 -8.03
N LEU A 70 -5.88 -11.78 -8.27
CA LEU A 70 -6.92 -11.47 -7.31
C LEU A 70 -8.28 -11.57 -7.99
N LYS A 71 -9.23 -12.17 -7.28
CA LYS A 71 -10.65 -12.17 -7.62
C LYS A 71 -11.43 -11.72 -6.39
N LYS A 72 -12.09 -10.56 -6.50
CA LYS A 72 -12.90 -10.00 -5.41
C LYS A 72 -14.01 -11.00 -5.01
N PRO A 73 -14.36 -11.06 -3.71
CA PRO A 73 -13.92 -10.16 -2.65
C PRO A 73 -12.55 -10.53 -2.02
N ASN A 74 -12.13 -11.79 -2.05
CA ASN A 74 -11.06 -12.27 -1.17
C ASN A 74 -10.25 -13.46 -1.70
N LYS A 75 -10.35 -13.83 -2.98
CA LYS A 75 -9.53 -14.91 -3.55
C LYS A 75 -8.24 -14.34 -4.11
N MET A 76 -7.11 -14.92 -3.74
CA MET A 76 -5.80 -14.44 -4.16
C MET A 76 -4.84 -15.61 -4.40
N ARG A 77 -3.94 -15.44 -5.35
CA ARG A 77 -2.87 -16.39 -5.68
C ARG A 77 -1.62 -15.61 -5.98
N LEU A 78 -0.50 -16.07 -5.44
CA LEU A 78 0.82 -15.50 -5.59
C LEU A 78 1.77 -16.62 -5.99
N VAL A 79 2.47 -16.43 -7.10
CA VAL A 79 3.58 -17.27 -7.54
C VAL A 79 4.84 -16.41 -7.51
N GLN A 80 5.88 -16.90 -6.85
CA GLN A 80 7.18 -16.25 -6.77
C GLN A 80 8.25 -17.19 -7.29
N ASN A 81 8.93 -16.79 -8.36
CA ASN A 81 10.07 -17.52 -8.92
C ASN A 81 11.37 -16.83 -8.48
N ILE A 82 12.13 -17.49 -7.60
CA ILE A 82 13.39 -17.00 -7.07
C ILE A 82 14.53 -17.62 -7.90
N ALA A 83 14.92 -16.90 -8.96
CA ALA A 83 15.83 -17.42 -9.98
C ALA A 83 17.20 -17.82 -9.39
N SER A 84 17.72 -17.03 -8.44
CA SER A 84 19.01 -17.29 -7.79
C SER A 84 19.05 -18.59 -6.98
N MET A 85 17.89 -19.12 -6.57
CA MET A 85 17.76 -20.35 -5.81
C MET A 85 17.16 -21.51 -6.63
N GLY A 86 16.76 -21.27 -7.88
CA GLY A 86 16.03 -22.25 -8.69
C GLY A 86 14.72 -22.70 -8.03
N MET A 87 14.09 -21.81 -7.26
CA MET A 87 12.96 -22.12 -6.38
C MET A 87 11.70 -21.41 -6.84
N THR A 88 10.57 -22.11 -6.81
CA THR A 88 9.24 -21.50 -6.95
C THR A 88 8.47 -21.69 -5.65
N VAL A 89 7.94 -20.58 -5.13
CA VAL A 89 7.04 -20.56 -3.98
C VAL A 89 5.67 -20.13 -4.49
N GLU A 90 4.64 -20.89 -4.16
CA GLU A 90 3.27 -20.54 -4.49
C GLU A 90 2.41 -20.54 -3.22
N ALA A 91 1.59 -19.51 -3.06
CA ALA A 91 0.64 -19.40 -1.96
C ALA A 91 -0.63 -18.67 -2.40
N GLY A 92 -1.70 -18.86 -1.64
CA GLY A 92 -2.97 -18.22 -1.96
C GLY A 92 -4.04 -18.45 -0.93
N THR A 93 -5.23 -17.98 -1.28
CA THR A 93 -6.47 -18.21 -0.54
C THR A 93 -7.65 -18.33 -1.49
N ASP A 94 -8.57 -19.23 -1.17
CA ASP A 94 -9.86 -19.36 -1.85
C ASP A 94 -10.96 -18.45 -1.25
N GLY A 95 -10.58 -17.61 -0.28
CA GLY A 95 -11.46 -16.72 0.47
C GLY A 95 -11.89 -17.26 1.85
N ASP A 96 -11.66 -18.55 2.13
CA ASP A 96 -11.91 -19.18 3.44
C ASP A 96 -10.60 -19.65 4.07
N LYS A 97 -9.81 -20.41 3.32
CA LYS A 97 -8.54 -21.00 3.79
C LYS A 97 -7.36 -20.41 3.04
N TYR A 98 -6.21 -20.38 3.71
CA TYR A 98 -4.93 -20.10 3.07
C TYR A 98 -4.19 -21.41 2.82
N TRP A 99 -3.48 -21.44 1.69
CA TRP A 99 -2.74 -22.60 1.24
C TRP A 99 -1.39 -22.18 0.68
N ALA A 100 -0.47 -23.14 0.62
CA ALA A 100 0.80 -22.98 -0.08
C ALA A 100 1.21 -24.28 -0.78
N ILE A 101 2.05 -24.15 -1.80
CA ILE A 101 2.78 -25.26 -2.42
C ILE A 101 4.23 -25.12 -1.99
N GLN A 102 4.74 -26.14 -1.30
CA GLN A 102 6.15 -26.17 -0.89
C GLN A 102 7.06 -26.38 -2.11
N PRO A 103 8.29 -25.82 -2.09
CA PRO A 103 9.27 -26.06 -3.14
C PRO A 103 9.44 -27.56 -3.45
N GLY A 104 9.29 -27.94 -4.72
CA GLY A 104 9.39 -29.34 -5.17
C GLY A 104 8.11 -30.18 -5.00
N SER A 105 7.06 -29.62 -4.40
CA SER A 105 5.72 -30.20 -4.39
C SER A 105 4.87 -29.65 -5.54
N THR A 106 3.80 -30.36 -5.89
CA THR A 106 2.71 -29.86 -6.75
C THR A 106 1.37 -29.81 -6.01
N THR A 107 1.36 -30.29 -4.76
CA THR A 107 0.16 -30.36 -3.93
C THR A 107 0.03 -29.09 -3.11
N LYS A 108 -1.16 -28.49 -3.14
CA LYS A 108 -1.56 -27.40 -2.27
C LYS A 108 -1.88 -27.96 -0.88
N THR A 109 -1.33 -27.32 0.15
CA THR A 109 -1.54 -27.72 1.54
C THR A 109 -2.07 -26.53 2.33
N ALA A 110 -3.12 -26.76 3.13
CA ALA A 110 -3.64 -25.74 4.04
C ALA A 110 -2.57 -25.31 5.05
N LEU A 111 -2.49 -24.01 5.32
CA LEU A 111 -1.49 -23.45 6.23
C LEU A 111 -1.95 -23.46 7.70
N PRO A 112 -1.05 -23.71 8.66
CA PRO A 112 -1.35 -23.49 10.07
C PRO A 112 -1.46 -21.99 10.39
N ASP A 113 -2.21 -21.62 11.43
CA ASP A 113 -2.53 -20.23 11.78
C ASP A 113 -1.33 -19.27 11.81
N MET A 114 -0.18 -19.73 12.33
CA MET A 114 1.05 -18.93 12.36
C MET A 114 1.56 -18.56 10.96
N ALA A 115 1.45 -19.48 10.00
CA ALA A 115 1.87 -19.24 8.62
C ALA A 115 0.80 -18.46 7.82
N VAL A 116 -0.47 -18.55 8.22
CA VAL A 116 -1.57 -17.77 7.64
C VAL A 116 -1.30 -16.28 7.75
N ALA A 117 -0.88 -15.80 8.92
CA ALA A 117 -0.63 -14.37 9.14
C ALA A 117 0.43 -13.81 8.17
N GLN A 118 1.51 -14.55 7.92
CA GLN A 118 2.57 -14.17 7.00
C GLN A 118 2.07 -14.11 5.55
N VAL A 119 1.41 -15.17 5.07
CA VAL A 119 0.90 -15.23 3.70
C VAL A 119 -0.18 -14.18 3.47
N LYS A 120 -1.08 -13.99 4.44
CA LYS A 120 -2.09 -12.94 4.41
C LYS A 120 -1.44 -11.56 4.25
N GLY A 121 -0.40 -11.24 5.02
CA GLY A 121 0.31 -9.97 4.91
C GLY A 121 0.91 -9.73 3.52
N GLN A 122 1.51 -10.77 2.92
CA GLN A 122 2.07 -10.68 1.56
C GLN A 122 0.98 -10.44 0.50
N LEU A 123 -0.11 -11.21 0.56
CA LEU A 123 -1.23 -11.09 -0.38
C LEU A 123 -1.94 -9.74 -0.25
N ASP A 124 -2.20 -9.29 0.99
CA ASP A 124 -2.80 -7.99 1.26
C ASP A 124 -1.91 -6.84 0.78
N GLY A 125 -0.59 -6.97 0.95
CA GLY A 125 0.39 -6.00 0.44
C GLY A 125 0.26 -5.79 -1.07
N LEU A 126 0.23 -6.86 -1.86
CA LEU A 126 0.03 -6.79 -3.31
C LEU A 126 -1.37 -6.28 -3.69
N LYS A 127 -2.39 -6.66 -2.92
CA LYS A 127 -3.77 -6.17 -3.09
C LYS A 127 -3.88 -4.64 -2.93
N THR A 128 -3.00 -3.99 -2.16
CA THR A 128 -3.03 -2.53 -1.98
C THR A 128 -2.79 -1.74 -3.28
N ILE A 129 -2.21 -2.36 -4.32
CA ILE A 129 -2.06 -1.76 -5.65
C ILE A 129 -3.44 -1.46 -6.27
N LEU A 130 -4.43 -2.31 -5.99
CA LEU A 130 -5.81 -2.13 -6.42
C LEU A 130 -6.67 -1.42 -5.35
N ASP A 131 -6.57 -1.88 -4.11
CA ASP A 131 -7.40 -1.42 -2.99
C ASP A 131 -6.51 -0.68 -1.98
N SER A 132 -5.95 0.46 -2.38
CA SER A 132 -5.14 1.31 -1.50
C SER A 132 -5.91 1.67 -0.22
N PRO A 133 -5.25 1.70 0.97
CA PRO A 133 -5.90 2.10 2.22
C PRO A 133 -6.49 3.52 2.14
N LEU A 134 -5.96 4.37 1.27
CA LEU A 134 -6.50 5.70 1.04
C LEU A 134 -7.82 5.69 0.26
N MET A 135 -8.16 4.65 -0.51
CA MET A 135 -9.42 4.61 -1.28
C MET A 135 -10.66 4.61 -0.38
N ASN A 136 -10.57 3.92 0.76
CA ASN A 136 -11.67 3.77 1.72
C ASN A 136 -11.37 4.48 3.04
N TYR A 137 -10.52 5.52 3.02
CA TYR A 137 -10.05 6.19 4.24
C TYR A 137 -11.20 6.73 5.11
N LYS A 138 -12.33 7.14 4.51
CA LYS A 138 -13.52 7.64 5.24
C LYS A 138 -14.26 6.56 6.03
N GLU A 139 -14.08 5.30 5.64
CA GLU A 139 -14.65 4.14 6.35
C GLU A 139 -13.71 3.68 7.48
N LYS A 140 -12.53 4.29 7.59
CA LYS A 140 -11.51 4.01 8.60
C LYS A 140 -11.51 5.12 9.64
N ASN A 141 -11.26 4.76 10.89
CA ASN A 141 -11.16 5.69 11.99
C ASN A 141 -9.75 6.28 12.09
N TYR A 142 -9.30 6.91 11.01
CA TYR A 142 -7.97 7.51 10.93
C TYR A 142 -7.97 8.93 11.48
N LYS A 143 -6.90 9.30 12.19
CA LYS A 143 -6.58 10.72 12.43
C LYS A 143 -5.74 11.21 11.26
N ILE A 144 -6.26 12.19 10.54
CA ILE A 144 -5.65 12.68 9.31
C ILE A 144 -5.34 14.17 9.49
N SER A 145 -4.12 14.59 9.15
CA SER A 145 -3.71 15.98 9.22
C SER A 145 -2.75 16.36 8.10
N TYR A 146 -2.84 17.60 7.63
CA TYR A 146 -1.91 18.17 6.67
C TYR A 146 -0.68 18.71 7.40
N SER A 147 0.51 18.30 6.97
CA SER A 147 1.77 18.64 7.65
C SER A 147 2.58 19.72 6.93
N GLY A 148 2.19 20.12 5.72
CA GLY A 148 2.87 21.16 4.98
C GLY A 148 3.29 20.77 3.56
N LEU A 149 4.12 21.62 2.97
CA LEU A 149 4.83 21.33 1.73
C LEU A 149 6.28 21.01 2.09
N GLU A 150 6.80 19.94 1.52
CA GLU A 150 8.19 19.52 1.70
C GLU A 150 8.81 19.21 0.34
N ASP A 151 10.11 19.46 0.21
CA ASP A 151 10.89 19.05 -0.95
C ASP A 151 11.55 17.70 -0.63
N ILE A 152 11.25 16.67 -1.42
CA ILE A 152 11.84 15.34 -1.32
C ILE A 152 12.40 14.96 -2.69
N ASP A 153 13.70 14.64 -2.76
CA ASP A 153 14.42 14.38 -4.01
C ASP A 153 14.18 15.48 -5.06
N GLU A 154 14.30 16.75 -4.65
CA GLU A 154 14.03 17.94 -5.49
C GLU A 154 12.58 18.06 -5.99
N LYS A 155 11.67 17.23 -5.46
CA LYS A 155 10.25 17.21 -5.80
C LYS A 155 9.41 17.81 -4.69
N LYS A 156 8.65 18.83 -5.03
CA LYS A 156 7.75 19.50 -4.09
C LYS A 156 6.49 18.66 -3.85
N CYS A 157 6.27 18.24 -2.61
CA CYS A 157 5.16 17.37 -2.21
C CYS A 157 4.34 18.00 -1.08
N ASN A 158 3.02 17.81 -1.13
CA ASN A 158 2.14 18.04 0.01
C ASN A 158 2.22 16.82 0.94
N VAL A 159 2.40 17.05 2.23
CA VAL A 159 2.52 15.99 3.24
C VAL A 159 1.22 15.84 4.00
N VAL A 160 0.70 14.62 4.07
CA VAL A 160 -0.43 14.25 4.93
C VAL A 160 0.02 13.15 5.87
N LYS A 161 -0.15 13.40 7.16
CA LYS A 161 0.04 12.40 8.22
C LYS A 161 -1.26 11.66 8.47
N ILE A 162 -1.17 10.35 8.54
CA ILE A 162 -2.25 9.45 8.92
C ILE A 162 -1.80 8.66 10.15
N VAL A 163 -2.66 8.63 11.17
CA VAL A 163 -2.51 7.77 12.34
C VAL A 163 -3.69 6.80 12.39
N ASP A 164 -3.40 5.51 12.41
CA ASP A 164 -4.42 4.47 12.48
C ASP A 164 -4.91 4.20 13.92
N GLU A 165 -5.85 3.25 14.08
CA GLU A 165 -6.43 2.90 15.38
C GLU A 165 -5.40 2.25 16.33
N GLU A 166 -4.34 1.66 15.77
CA GLU A 166 -3.23 1.05 16.51
C GLU A 166 -2.15 2.09 16.88
N ASN A 167 -2.36 3.37 16.50
CA ASN A 167 -1.41 4.49 16.62
C ASN A 167 -0.16 4.34 15.75
N ASN A 168 -0.20 3.55 14.68
CA ASN A 168 0.85 3.56 13.68
C ASN A 168 0.76 4.85 12.87
N GLU A 169 1.90 5.53 12.69
CA GLU A 169 1.98 6.77 11.92
C GLU A 169 2.54 6.52 10.53
N THR A 170 1.88 7.08 9.52
CA THR A 170 2.37 7.11 8.13
C THR A 170 2.23 8.50 7.55
N ASP A 171 3.33 9.04 7.03
CA ASP A 171 3.35 10.29 6.28
C ASP A 171 3.31 9.99 4.78
N PHE A 172 2.29 10.48 4.08
CA PHE A 172 2.13 10.38 2.63
C PHE A 172 2.53 11.70 1.96
N TYR A 173 3.39 11.59 0.94
CA TYR A 173 3.93 12.70 0.16
C TYR A 173 3.25 12.69 -1.21
N PHE A 174 2.31 13.61 -1.42
CA PHE A 174 1.61 13.79 -2.67
C PHE A 174 2.32 14.82 -3.53
N ASP A 175 2.71 14.43 -4.73
CA ASP A 175 3.32 15.34 -5.70
C ASP A 175 2.45 16.57 -5.96
N ALA A 176 3.00 17.78 -5.82
CA ALA A 176 2.21 19.00 -5.90
C ALA A 176 1.65 19.31 -7.30
N ILE A 177 2.16 18.65 -8.35
CA ILE A 177 1.74 18.87 -9.75
C ILE A 177 0.65 17.86 -10.16
N THR A 178 0.89 16.58 -9.87
CA THR A 178 0.07 15.45 -10.33
C THR A 178 -0.92 14.97 -9.26
N ASN A 179 -0.70 15.32 -7.99
CA ASN A 179 -1.40 14.77 -6.81
C ASN A 179 -1.23 13.25 -6.62
N LEU A 180 -0.39 12.57 -7.40
CA LEU A 180 -0.06 11.17 -7.17
C LEU A 180 0.85 11.03 -5.95
N ILE A 181 0.74 9.92 -5.24
CA ILE A 181 1.64 9.59 -4.14
C ILE A 181 3.05 9.40 -4.73
N TYR A 182 4.00 10.19 -4.27
CA TYR A 182 5.40 10.02 -4.61
C TYR A 182 6.11 9.12 -3.60
N CYS A 183 5.80 9.30 -2.32
CA CYS A 183 6.45 8.59 -1.23
C CYS A 183 5.48 8.37 -0.07
N SER A 184 5.69 7.31 0.70
CA SER A 184 5.13 7.16 2.04
C SER A 184 6.21 6.74 3.03
N LYS A 185 6.22 7.31 4.23
CA LYS A 185 7.12 6.94 5.32
C LYS A 185 6.32 6.46 6.52
N SER A 186 6.53 5.22 6.91
CA SER A 186 5.86 4.60 8.07
C SER A 186 6.88 4.37 9.17
N LYS A 187 6.51 4.69 10.41
CA LYS A 187 7.30 4.29 11.57
C LYS A 187 6.85 2.90 12.00
N VAL A 188 7.78 1.95 12.01
CA VAL A 188 7.52 0.55 12.36
C VAL A 188 8.37 0.20 13.56
N ASN A 189 7.77 -0.47 14.55
CA ASN A 189 8.50 -1.09 15.65
C ASN A 189 8.55 -2.60 15.41
N ALA A 190 9.75 -3.18 15.37
CA ALA A 190 9.90 -4.64 15.41
C ALA A 190 11.00 -5.02 16.39
N ASN A 191 10.73 -6.03 17.22
CA ASN A 191 11.65 -6.51 18.25
C ASN A 191 12.14 -5.43 19.22
N GLY A 192 11.34 -4.39 19.46
CA GLY A 192 11.69 -3.27 20.35
C GLY A 192 12.56 -2.20 19.69
N GLU A 193 12.91 -2.32 18.42
CA GLU A 193 13.63 -1.30 17.65
C GLU A 193 12.69 -0.57 16.69
N ASP A 194 12.79 0.76 16.67
CA ASP A 194 12.06 1.62 15.73
C ASP A 194 12.87 1.77 14.44
N PHE A 195 12.22 1.57 13.29
CA PHE A 195 12.78 1.88 11.98
C PHE A 195 11.76 2.63 11.12
N ILE A 196 12.27 3.39 10.16
CA ILE A 196 11.45 4.05 9.15
C ILE A 196 11.46 3.18 7.90
N VAL A 197 10.27 2.78 7.47
CA VAL A 197 10.05 2.15 6.17
C VAL A 197 9.58 3.24 5.21
N GLU A 198 10.36 3.49 4.17
CA GLU A 198 10.05 4.41 3.09
C GLU A 198 9.66 3.62 1.85
N MET A 199 8.52 3.93 1.24
CA MET A 199 8.10 3.42 -0.06
C MET A 199 8.05 4.59 -1.04
N LYS A 200 8.90 4.56 -2.07
CA LYS A 200 8.93 5.53 -3.16
C LYS A 200 8.34 4.95 -4.42
N ILE A 201 7.51 5.72 -5.11
CA ILE A 201 6.95 5.36 -6.42
C ILE A 201 7.63 6.25 -7.46
N ASN A 202 8.64 5.68 -8.12
CA ASN A 202 9.51 6.38 -9.06
C ASN A 202 8.87 6.56 -10.44
N GLU A 203 7.96 5.65 -10.81
CA GLU A 203 7.29 5.67 -12.11
C GLU A 203 5.86 5.15 -11.97
N TYR A 204 4.92 5.79 -12.66
CA TYR A 204 3.56 5.30 -12.86
C TYR A 204 3.35 4.92 -14.32
N GLN A 205 2.51 3.92 -14.55
CA GLN A 205 2.00 3.55 -15.88
C GLN A 205 0.49 3.75 -15.94
N LYS A 206 -0.02 4.05 -17.14
CA LYS A 206 -1.46 4.19 -17.38
C LYS A 206 -2.00 2.92 -18.04
N VAL A 207 -2.91 2.24 -17.38
CA VAL A 207 -3.57 1.01 -17.86
C VAL A 207 -5.07 1.20 -17.73
N ASP A 208 -5.82 1.08 -18.83
CA ASP A 208 -7.28 1.30 -18.89
C ASP A 208 -7.78 2.59 -18.23
N GLY A 209 -6.95 3.63 -18.28
CA GLY A 209 -7.26 4.93 -17.68
C GLY A 209 -7.12 5.01 -16.16
N LEU A 210 -6.44 4.03 -15.54
CA LEU A 210 -5.94 4.06 -14.17
C LEU A 210 -4.43 4.29 -14.16
N PHE A 211 -3.92 5.07 -13.22
CA PHE A 211 -2.48 5.21 -12.97
C PHE A 211 -2.06 4.22 -11.89
N ILE A 212 -1.20 3.29 -12.27
CA ILE A 212 -0.69 2.22 -11.42
C ILE A 212 0.81 2.40 -11.23
N PRO A 213 1.36 2.18 -10.03
CA PRO A 213 2.80 2.13 -9.83
C PRO A 213 3.47 1.18 -10.82
N LYS A 214 4.62 1.59 -11.37
CA LYS A 214 5.44 0.79 -12.27
C LYS A 214 6.82 0.52 -11.69
N ARG A 215 7.42 1.50 -11.02
CA ARG A 215 8.69 1.33 -10.31
C ARG A 215 8.52 1.77 -8.87
N ILE A 216 8.78 0.85 -7.95
CA ILE A 216 8.70 1.07 -6.51
C ILE A 216 10.06 0.76 -5.90
N GLU A 217 10.51 1.60 -4.98
CA GLU A 217 11.65 1.31 -4.11
C GLU A 217 11.17 1.32 -2.66
N ILE A 218 11.57 0.29 -1.91
CA ILE A 218 11.31 0.21 -0.47
C ILE A 218 12.66 0.30 0.22
N ALA A 219 12.79 1.29 1.09
CA ALA A 219 13.98 1.55 1.87
C ALA A 219 13.69 1.42 3.37
N GLN A 220 14.67 0.93 4.11
CA GLN A 220 14.68 0.94 5.57
C GLN A 220 15.75 1.92 6.03
N ASN A 221 15.37 2.91 6.83
CA ASN A 221 16.28 3.97 7.30
C ASN A 221 17.06 4.64 6.14
N SER A 222 16.37 4.90 5.02
CA SER A 222 16.91 5.47 3.77
C SER A 222 17.84 4.57 2.96
N GLU A 223 18.08 3.33 3.38
CA GLU A 223 18.83 2.35 2.59
C GLU A 223 17.85 1.47 1.80
N VAL A 224 17.99 1.45 0.46
CA VAL A 224 17.10 0.70 -0.43
C VAL A 224 17.27 -0.81 -0.20
N GLN A 225 16.23 -1.44 0.32
CA GLN A 225 16.18 -2.89 0.59
C GLN A 225 15.52 -3.66 -0.55
N THR A 226 14.59 -3.04 -1.27
CA THR A 226 13.83 -3.72 -2.33
C THR A 226 13.53 -2.77 -3.48
N LYS A 227 13.67 -3.27 -4.71
CA LYS A 227 13.21 -2.59 -5.92
C LYS A 227 12.18 -3.47 -6.61
N ILE A 228 11.06 -2.90 -7.04
CA ILE A 228 9.98 -3.62 -7.72
C ILE A 228 9.71 -2.93 -9.06
N ALA A 229 9.67 -3.70 -10.14
CA ALA A 229 9.28 -3.27 -11.47
C ALA A 229 8.06 -4.06 -11.93
N ILE A 230 6.90 -3.41 -12.01
CA ILE A 230 5.65 -4.02 -12.48
C ILE A 230 5.63 -3.97 -14.01
N SER A 231 5.72 -5.14 -14.64
CA SER A 231 5.86 -5.28 -16.10
C SER A 231 4.52 -5.42 -16.82
N GLU A 232 3.54 -6.06 -16.19
CA GLU A 232 2.19 -6.23 -16.73
C GLU A 232 1.12 -6.02 -15.65
N VAL A 233 0.03 -5.36 -16.02
CA VAL A 233 -1.19 -5.24 -15.21
C VAL A 233 -2.38 -5.49 -16.11
N LYS A 234 -3.32 -6.33 -15.67
CA LYS A 234 -4.58 -6.58 -16.37
C LYS A 234 -5.75 -6.39 -15.41
N PHE A 235 -6.73 -5.63 -15.86
CA PHE A 235 -7.99 -5.45 -15.16
C PHE A 235 -9.08 -6.29 -15.80
N ASN A 236 -9.88 -6.93 -14.95
CA ASN A 236 -10.92 -7.86 -15.35
C ASN A 236 -10.46 -8.98 -16.32
N PRO A 237 -9.26 -9.58 -16.17
CA PRO A 237 -8.90 -10.74 -16.98
C PRO A 237 -9.81 -11.92 -16.62
N GLU A 238 -9.96 -12.84 -17.56
CA GLU A 238 -10.60 -14.13 -17.30
C GLU A 238 -9.73 -14.93 -16.31
N ILE A 239 -10.30 -15.28 -15.15
CA ILE A 239 -9.63 -16.10 -14.12
C ILE A 239 -10.61 -17.17 -13.63
N ASN A 240 -10.16 -18.42 -13.62
CA ASN A 240 -10.99 -19.55 -13.19
C ASN A 240 -10.94 -19.71 -11.67
N ASP A 241 -12.07 -20.07 -11.06
CA ASP A 241 -12.10 -20.31 -9.61
C ASP A 241 -11.21 -21.47 -9.18
N SER A 242 -10.94 -22.43 -10.07
CA SER A 242 -10.01 -23.54 -9.85
C SER A 242 -8.60 -23.08 -9.52
N ASP A 243 -8.18 -21.91 -10.01
CA ASP A 243 -6.83 -21.41 -9.82
C ASP A 243 -6.55 -21.12 -8.34
N PHE A 244 -7.60 -20.79 -7.57
CA PHE A 244 -7.51 -20.41 -6.15
C PHE A 244 -7.83 -21.53 -5.17
N LYS A 245 -8.41 -22.64 -5.62
CA LYS A 245 -8.85 -23.70 -4.71
C LYS A 245 -7.69 -24.28 -3.93
N ALA A 246 -7.89 -24.49 -2.63
CA ALA A 246 -6.93 -25.20 -1.78
C ALA A 246 -6.87 -26.71 -2.10
N GLU A 247 -7.95 -27.28 -2.66
CA GLU A 247 -8.11 -28.70 -3.07
C GLU A 247 -8.98 -28.83 -4.33
#